data_AF-A0A140NPV9-F1
#
_entry.id   AF-A0A140NPV9-F1
#
_cell.length_a   1.000
_cell.length_b   1.000
_cell.length_c   1.000
_cell.angle_alpha   90.00
_cell.angle_beta   90.00
_cell.angle_gamma   90.00
#
_symmetry.space_group_name_H-M   'P 1'
#
loop_
_entity.id
_entity.type
_entity.pdbx_description
1 polymer ?
#
loop_
_entity_poly.entity_id
_entity_poly.type
_entity_poly.pdbx_seq_one_letter_code
_entity_poly.pdbx_strand_id
1 'polypeptide(L)'
;MVNVKDKFKFTVSDGKLIVDNQSPLYLTFGKLAVGQYQIDNMQLFKLIPPFGKQSYSLPKGNYANATVKWRLLNEFMLEMPEQTQKL
;
A
#
# COMPACT_ATOMS: atom_id res chain seq x y z
N MET A 1 -19.53 7.63 -3.42
CA MET A 1 -18.58 6.85 -2.59
C MET A 1 -17.17 7.23 -3.01
N VAL A 2 -16.33 7.71 -2.10
CA VAL A 2 -14.94 8.09 -2.43
C VAL A 2 -14.18 6.83 -2.82
N ASN A 3 -13.70 6.77 -4.07
CA ASN A 3 -12.98 5.62 -4.61
C ASN A 3 -11.61 5.50 -3.93
N VAL A 4 -11.39 4.43 -3.16
CA VAL A 4 -10.13 4.20 -2.44
C VAL A 4 -8.96 3.91 -3.40
N LYS A 5 -9.23 3.42 -4.61
CA LYS A 5 -8.19 3.09 -5.60
C LYS A 5 -7.41 4.31 -6.07
N ASP A 6 -8.06 5.46 -6.14
CA ASP A 6 -7.44 6.69 -6.64
C ASP A 6 -6.57 7.39 -5.57
N LYS A 7 -6.55 6.86 -4.33
CA LYS A 7 -5.77 7.43 -3.22
C LYS A 7 -4.29 7.08 -3.29
N PHE A 8 -3.90 6.04 -4.03
CA PHE A 8 -2.52 5.58 -4.04
C PHE A 8 -1.93 5.45 -5.44
N LYS A 9 -0.65 5.81 -5.55
CA LYS A 9 0.21 5.34 -6.64
C LYS A 9 1.28 4.44 -6.06
N PHE A 10 1.47 3.30 -6.69
CA PHE A 10 2.44 2.29 -6.27
C PHE A 10 3.58 2.25 -7.27
N THR A 11 4.82 2.18 -6.78
CA THR A 11 6.00 1.95 -7.62
C THR A 11 6.95 1.01 -6.89
N VAL A 12 7.70 0.20 -7.64
CA VAL A 12 8.75 -0.65 -7.05
C VAL A 12 10.10 -0.14 -7.52
N SER A 13 11.00 0.13 -6.57
CA SER A 13 12.35 0.58 -6.85
C SER A 13 13.28 0.11 -5.74
N ASP A 14 14.46 -0.40 -6.13
CA ASP A 14 15.55 -0.77 -5.23
C ASP A 14 15.12 -1.65 -4.03
N GLY A 15 14.40 -2.75 -4.30
CA GLY A 15 13.93 -3.67 -3.25
C GLY A 15 12.93 -3.03 -2.28
N LYS A 16 12.18 -2.02 -2.72
CA LYS A 16 11.12 -1.39 -1.95
C LYS A 16 9.89 -1.19 -2.80
N LEU A 17 8.73 -1.38 -2.19
CA LEU A 17 7.47 -0.81 -2.65
C LEU A 17 7.36 0.61 -2.08
N ILE A 18 7.26 1.59 -2.97
CA ILE A 18 6.98 2.98 -2.64
C ILE A 18 5.49 3.24 -2.88
N VAL A 19 4.82 3.71 -1.83
CA VAL A 19 3.40 4.07 -1.84
C VAL A 19 3.28 5.57 -1.72
N ASP A 20 2.67 6.20 -2.71
CA ASP A 20 2.39 7.63 -2.75
C ASP A 20 0.91 7.87 -2.47
N ASN A 21 0.60 8.50 -1.34
CA ASN A 21 -0.76 8.84 -0.94
C ASN A 21 -1.16 10.18 -1.58
N GLN A 22 -2.06 10.10 -2.55
CA GLN A 22 -2.60 11.25 -3.29
C GLN A 22 -3.79 11.90 -2.57
N SER A 23 -4.10 11.51 -1.34
CA SER A 23 -5.25 12.00 -0.58
C SER A 23 -4.84 12.93 0.58
N PRO A 24 -5.77 13.76 1.08
CA PRO A 24 -5.52 14.64 2.24
C PRO A 24 -5.60 13.90 3.59
N LEU A 25 -5.66 12.56 3.60
CA LEU A 25 -5.88 11.76 4.82
C LEU A 25 -4.63 10.99 5.22
N TYR A 26 -4.42 10.84 6.52
CA TYR A 26 -3.52 9.80 7.03
C TYR A 26 -4.16 8.43 6.80
N LEU A 27 -3.40 7.49 6.26
CA LEU A 27 -3.88 6.15 5.93
C LEU A 27 -2.94 5.09 6.48
N THR A 28 -3.51 3.96 6.87
CA THR A 28 -2.80 2.81 7.42
C THR A 28 -3.25 1.56 6.68
N PHE A 29 -2.31 0.73 6.25
CA PHE A 29 -2.64 -0.59 5.70
C PHE A 29 -2.85 -1.59 6.84
N GLY A 30 -3.92 -2.37 6.77
CA GLY A 30 -4.07 -3.60 7.56
C GLY A 30 -3.41 -4.80 6.88
N LYS A 31 -3.40 -4.80 5.53
CA LYS A 31 -2.69 -5.78 4.70
C LYS A 31 -2.14 -5.11 3.45
N LEU A 32 -0.97 -5.55 3.00
CA LEU A 32 -0.34 -5.12 1.77
C LEU A 32 0.49 -6.25 1.17
N ALA A 33 0.33 -6.48 -0.14
CA ALA A 33 1.08 -7.49 -0.87
C ALA A 33 1.37 -7.01 -2.30
N VAL A 34 2.49 -7.47 -2.87
CA VAL A 34 2.90 -7.25 -4.25
C VAL A 34 3.13 -8.60 -4.93
N GLY A 35 2.27 -8.97 -5.87
CA GLY A 35 2.29 -10.29 -6.48
C GLY A 35 2.00 -11.38 -5.45
N GLN A 36 2.97 -12.27 -5.21
CA GLN A 36 2.90 -13.33 -4.20
C GLN A 36 3.54 -12.94 -2.86
N TYR A 37 4.18 -11.77 -2.78
CA TYR A 37 4.90 -11.37 -1.57
C TYR A 37 4.01 -10.52 -0.67
N GLN A 38 3.77 -11.00 0.55
CA GLN A 38 3.11 -10.24 1.60
C GLN A 38 4.12 -9.37 2.34
N ILE A 39 3.83 -8.07 2.46
CA ILE A 39 4.64 -7.16 3.28
C ILE A 39 4.48 -7.54 4.75
N ASP A 40 5.60 -7.57 5.47
CA ASP A 40 5.63 -7.87 6.90
C ASP A 40 4.74 -6.90 7.70
N ASN A 41 3.89 -7.45 8.58
CA ASN A 41 2.96 -6.70 9.41
C ASN A 41 3.66 -5.65 10.28
N MET A 42 4.90 -5.90 10.72
CA MET A 42 5.69 -4.92 11.49
C MET A 42 5.98 -3.65 10.69
N GLN A 43 5.99 -3.71 9.36
CA GLN A 43 6.16 -2.53 8.52
C GLN A 43 4.85 -1.76 8.33
N LEU A 44 3.69 -2.38 8.52
CA LEU A 44 2.38 -1.78 8.27
C LEU A 44 1.94 -0.80 9.38
N PHE A 45 2.61 -0.80 10.54
CA PHE A 45 2.45 0.23 11.56
C PHE A 45 2.87 1.63 11.10
N LYS A 46 3.58 1.72 9.97
CA LYS A 46 3.97 3.00 9.37
C LYS A 46 2.75 3.68 8.75
N LEU A 47 2.33 4.78 9.37
CA LEU A 47 1.35 5.70 8.79
C LEU A 47 1.85 6.24 7.44
N ILE A 48 0.91 6.45 6.53
CA ILE A 48 1.16 7.12 5.25
C ILE A 48 0.58 8.52 5.34
N PRO A 49 1.42 9.56 5.35
CA PRO A 49 0.94 10.93 5.52
C PRO A 49 0.14 11.41 4.30
N PRO A 50 -0.75 12.40 4.47
CA PRO A 50 -1.39 13.10 3.37
C PRO A 50 -0.39 13.61 2.33
N PHE A 51 -0.68 13.43 1.05
CA PHE A 51 0.18 13.90 -0.06
C PHE A 51 1.66 13.53 0.06
N GLY A 52 1.94 12.42 0.75
CA GLY A 52 3.28 11.97 1.06
C GLY A 52 3.52 10.51 0.70
N LYS A 53 4.75 10.07 0.91
CA LYS A 53 5.21 8.74 0.52
C LYS A 53 5.59 7.89 1.72
N GLN A 54 5.40 6.59 1.58
CA GLN A 54 5.92 5.58 2.50
C GLN A 54 6.59 4.46 1.72
N SER A 55 7.57 3.80 2.34
CA SER A 55 8.29 2.68 1.72
C SER A 55 8.26 1.42 2.59
N TYR A 56 8.09 0.30 1.90
CA TYR A 56 8.03 -1.04 2.48
C TYR A 56 9.08 -1.91 1.80
N SER A 57 9.87 -2.63 2.59
CA SER A 57 10.90 -3.54 2.08
C SER A 57 10.23 -4.67 1.29
N LEU A 58 10.83 -4.99 0.16
CA LEU A 58 10.41 -6.01 -0.78
C LEU A 58 11.64 -6.82 -1.19
N PRO A 59 11.57 -8.15 -1.29
CA PRO A 59 12.71 -8.92 -1.80
C PRO A 59 13.08 -8.45 -3.21
N LYS A 60 14.36 -8.56 -3.56
CA LYS A 60 14.80 -8.23 -4.92
C LYS A 60 14.12 -9.19 -5.90
N GLY A 61 13.56 -8.66 -6.98
CA GLY A 61 12.83 -9.44 -7.97
C GLY A 61 12.24 -8.57 -9.08
N ASN A 62 11.61 -9.21 -10.07
CA ASN A 62 10.89 -8.52 -11.13
C ASN A 62 9.41 -8.37 -10.76
N TYR A 63 8.95 -7.12 -10.62
CA TYR A 63 7.58 -6.78 -10.23
C TYR A 63 6.81 -6.04 -11.33
N ALA A 64 7.36 -5.90 -12.54
CA ALA A 64 6.79 -5.06 -13.59
C ALA A 64 5.33 -5.38 -13.97
N ASN A 65 4.91 -6.64 -13.78
CA ASN A 65 3.53 -7.09 -14.05
C ASN A 65 2.77 -7.51 -12.77
N ALA A 66 3.31 -7.20 -11.60
CA ALA A 66 2.70 -7.61 -10.35
C ALA A 66 1.44 -6.79 -10.04
N THR A 67 0.51 -7.42 -9.34
CA THR A 67 -0.67 -6.75 -8.78
C THR A 67 -0.40 -6.43 -7.33
N VAL A 68 -0.64 -5.19 -6.94
CA VAL A 68 -0.69 -4.78 -5.54
C VAL A 68 -2.07 -5.11 -5.00
N LYS A 69 -2.13 -5.77 -3.83
CA LYS A 69 -3.37 -6.04 -3.09
C LYS A 69 -3.26 -5.43 -1.70
N TRP A 70 -4.29 -4.74 -1.24
CA TRP A 70 -4.26 -4.08 0.06
C TRP A 70 -5.63 -3.97 0.72
N ARG A 71 -5.60 -3.82 2.05
CA ARG A 71 -6.74 -3.40 2.88
C ARG A 71 -6.31 -2.23 3.72
N LEU A 72 -7.15 -1.21 3.82
CA LEU A 72 -6.95 -0.11 4.75
C LEU A 72 -7.58 -0.44 6.09
N LEU A 73 -7.04 0.14 7.15
CA LEU A 73 -7.75 0.29 8.40
C LEU A 73 -8.52 1.60 8.36
N ASN A 74 -9.79 1.57 8.78
CA ASN A 74 -10.55 2.79 9.01
C ASN A 74 -10.18 3.40 10.37
N GLU A 75 -10.83 4.51 10.73
CA GLU A 75 -10.64 5.23 11.98
C GLU A 75 -10.94 4.41 13.26
N PHE A 76 -11.64 3.29 13.13
CA PHE A 76 -11.92 2.34 14.21
C PHE A 76 -10.98 1.13 14.20
N MET A 77 -9.90 1.18 13.42
CA MET A 77 -8.93 0.09 13.25
C MET A 77 -9.53 -1.21 12.68
N LEU A 78 -10.64 -1.10 11.94
CA LEU A 78 -11.27 -2.23 11.26
C LEU A 78 -10.82 -2.30 9.80
N GLU A 79 -10.62 -3.52 9.29
CA GLU A 79 -10.26 -3.72 7.88
C GLU A 79 -11.40 -3.30 6.95
N MET A 80 -11.08 -2.43 6.00
CA MET A 80 -11.92 -2.09 4.87
C MET A 80 -11.84 -3.17 3.77
N PRO A 81 -12.82 -3.24 2.85
CA PRO A 81 -12.80 -4.17 1.73
C PRO A 81 -11.50 -4.10 0.91
N GLU A 82 -11.01 -5.27 0.51
CA GLU A 82 -9.78 -5.41 -0.26
C GLU A 82 -9.82 -4.66 -1.59
N GLN A 83 -8.70 -4.04 -1.92
CA GLN A 83 -8.49 -3.32 -3.16
C GLN A 83 -7.31 -3.94 -3.92
N THR A 84 -7.35 -3.81 -5.24
CA THR A 84 -6.31 -4.30 -6.14
C THR A 84 -6.00 -3.29 -7.24
N GLN A 85 -4.73 -3.23 -7.64
CA GLN A 85 -4.21 -2.38 -8.71
C GLN A 85 -2.97 -3.02 -9.31
N LYS A 86 -2.83 -2.97 -10.63
CA LYS A 86 -1.57 -3.34 -11.30
C LYS A 86 -0.53 -2.24 -11.07
N LEU A 87 0.72 -2.63 -10.83
CA LEU A 87 1.85 -1.70 -10.79
C LEU A 87 2.01 -0.95 -12.11
#